data_AF-A0A7S3X7N3-F1
#
_entry.id   AF-A0A7S3X7N3-F1
#
_cell.length_a   1.000
_cell.length_b   1.000
_cell.length_c   1.000
_cell.angle_alpha   90.00
_cell.angle_beta   90.00
_cell.angle_gamma   90.00
#
_symmetry.space_group_name_H-M   'P 1'
#
loop_
_entity.id
_entity.type
_entity.pdbx_description
1 polymer ?
#
loop_
_entity_poly.entity_id
_entity_poly.type
_entity_poly.pdbx_seq_one_letter_code
_entity_poly.pdbx_strand_id
1 'polypeptide(L)'
;MSLLLLIGASTLISSSDPREEYWAHWARGPAAPGCTQLYIYSPLDTLCDVVKLEELIAARKHASDTDQSTKGGKDGPVSTLRFEDTMHVAHLRKHPRQYADACRWACGL
;
A
#
# COMPACT_ATOMS: atom_id res chain seq x y z
N MET A 1 -33.29 36.90 27.31
CA MET A 1 -31.82 36.96 27.38
C MET A 1 -31.28 35.63 26.91
N SER A 2 -30.41 35.67 25.90
CA SER A 2 -30.01 34.53 25.07
C SER A 2 -29.25 33.44 25.84
N LEU A 3 -29.70 32.20 25.69
CA LEU A 3 -28.99 31.00 26.13
C LEU A 3 -27.95 30.64 25.06
N LEU A 4 -26.68 30.90 25.34
CA LEU A 4 -25.55 30.43 24.53
C LEU A 4 -25.40 28.91 24.72
N LEU A 5 -25.83 28.13 23.72
CA LEU A 5 -25.50 26.72 23.60
C LEU A 5 -24.16 26.60 22.85
N LEU A 6 -23.07 26.59 23.62
CA LEU A 6 -21.76 26.12 23.18
C LEU A 6 -21.84 24.60 22.97
N ILE A 7 -22.21 24.17 21.77
CA ILE A 7 -21.97 22.79 21.34
C ILE A 7 -20.49 22.70 21.02
N GLY A 8 -19.69 22.35 22.03
CA GLY A 8 -18.33 21.91 21.86
C GLY A 8 -18.34 20.60 21.07
N ALA A 9 -18.20 20.71 19.75
CA ALA A 9 -17.79 19.59 18.94
C ALA A 9 -16.32 19.31 19.27
N SER A 10 -16.09 18.52 20.32
CA SER A 10 -14.83 17.83 20.54
C SER A 10 -14.63 16.89 19.36
N THR A 11 -14.04 17.39 18.29
CA THR A 11 -13.36 16.55 17.32
C THR A 11 -12.24 15.88 18.10
N LEU A 12 -12.52 14.68 18.62
CA LEU A 12 -11.50 13.69 18.93
C LEU A 12 -10.77 13.43 17.62
N ILE A 13 -9.79 14.28 17.32
CA ILE A 13 -8.74 13.98 16.36
C ILE A 13 -8.03 12.81 17.02
N SER A 14 -8.45 11.60 16.63
CA SER A 14 -7.72 10.39 16.97
C SER A 14 -6.31 10.61 16.41
N SER A 15 -5.39 10.96 17.29
CA SER A 15 -3.98 11.15 16.96
C SER A 15 -3.30 9.80 16.88
N SER A 16 -3.94 8.84 16.22
CA SER A 16 -3.34 7.54 15.97
C SER A 16 -2.11 7.80 15.12
N ASP A 17 -0.94 7.40 15.65
CA ASP A 17 0.31 7.49 14.93
C ASP A 17 0.08 6.78 13.58
N PRO A 18 0.31 7.45 12.43
CA PRO A 18 0.14 6.82 11.12
C PRO A 18 0.91 5.50 10.98
N ARG A 19 1.96 5.33 11.78
CA ARG A 19 2.72 4.08 11.91
C ARG A 19 1.93 3.00 12.64
N GLU A 20 1.22 3.32 13.71
CA GLU A 20 0.36 2.35 14.42
C GLU A 20 -0.83 1.93 13.56
N GLU A 21 -1.46 2.86 12.84
CA GLU A 21 -2.54 2.54 11.90
C GLU A 21 -2.05 1.61 10.78
N TYR A 22 -0.87 1.90 10.24
CA TYR A 22 -0.20 1.08 9.24
C TYR A 22 0.04 -0.36 9.76
N TRP A 23 0.63 -0.51 10.94
CA TRP A 23 0.90 -1.84 11.51
C TRP A 23 -0.37 -2.58 11.89
N ALA A 24 -1.38 -1.89 12.44
CA ALA A 24 -2.69 -2.48 12.72
C ALA A 24 -3.42 -2.94 11.45
N HIS A 25 -3.25 -2.22 10.32
CA HIS A 25 -3.74 -2.65 9.02
C HIS A 25 -3.03 -3.91 8.52
N TRP A 26 -1.70 -3.95 8.60
CA TRP A 26 -0.91 -5.11 8.17
C TRP A 26 -1.06 -6.35 9.07
N ALA A 27 -1.30 -6.17 10.36
CA ALA A 27 -1.54 -7.26 11.31
C ALA A 27 -2.87 -8.02 11.04
N ARG A 28 -3.79 -7.43 10.26
CA ARG A 28 -5.06 -8.09 9.86
C ARG A 28 -4.87 -9.20 8.82
N GLY A 29 -3.64 -9.47 8.40
CA GLY A 29 -3.32 -10.55 7.47
C GLY A 29 -3.32 -10.07 6.01
N PRO A 30 -3.26 -11.02 5.05
CA PRO A 30 -3.21 -10.66 3.63
C PRO A 30 -4.36 -9.73 3.27
N ALA A 31 -4.06 -8.74 2.43
CA ALA A 31 -5.03 -7.74 2.00
C ALA A 31 -6.33 -8.44 1.54
N ALA A 32 -7.48 -7.91 1.96
CA ALA A 32 -8.77 -8.52 1.67
C ALA A 32 -8.91 -8.78 0.15
N PRO A 33 -9.70 -9.78 -0.26
CA PRO A 33 -9.93 -10.04 -1.68
C PRO A 33 -10.32 -8.75 -2.43
N GLY A 34 -9.66 -8.49 -3.56
CA GLY A 34 -9.87 -7.26 -4.34
C GLY A 34 -9.02 -6.04 -3.93
N CYS A 35 -8.20 -6.13 -2.86
CA CYS A 35 -7.25 -5.07 -2.53
C CYS A 35 -6.08 -4.98 -3.51
N THR A 36 -5.59 -3.76 -3.74
CA THR A 36 -4.43 -3.50 -4.60
C THR A 36 -3.19 -4.26 -4.12
N GLN A 37 -2.56 -4.99 -5.03
CA GLN A 37 -1.28 -5.65 -4.80
C GLN A 37 -0.14 -4.72 -5.19
N LEU A 38 0.52 -4.11 -4.20
CA LEU A 38 1.66 -3.22 -4.42
C LEU A 38 2.99 -3.98 -4.30
N TYR A 39 3.77 -3.97 -5.39
CA TYR A 39 5.15 -4.46 -5.41
C TYR A 39 6.12 -3.30 -5.28
N ILE A 40 6.99 -3.35 -4.27
CA ILE A 40 8.03 -2.36 -4.04
C ILE A 40 9.38 -3.04 -4.20
N TYR A 41 10.19 -2.59 -5.16
CA TYR A 41 11.46 -3.24 -5.46
C TYR A 41 12.49 -2.27 -6.06
N SER A 42 13.73 -2.76 -6.21
CA SER A 42 14.82 -2.04 -6.85
C SER A 42 15.63 -2.99 -7.75
N PRO A 43 16.04 -2.56 -8.95
CA PRO A 43 16.96 -3.33 -9.79
C PRO A 43 18.37 -3.48 -9.18
N LEU A 44 18.74 -2.63 -8.22
CA LEU A 44 20.02 -2.74 -7.51
C LEU A 44 19.94 -3.68 -6.29
N ASP A 45 18.76 -4.25 -6.01
CA ASP A 45 18.62 -5.27 -4.97
C ASP A 45 19.21 -6.60 -5.43
N THR A 46 20.46 -6.88 -5.05
CA THR A 46 21.16 -8.12 -5.41
C THR A 46 20.63 -9.36 -4.71
N LEU A 47 19.74 -9.22 -3.71
CA LEU A 47 19.12 -10.36 -3.01
C LEU A 47 17.81 -10.79 -3.69
N CYS A 48 17.23 -9.93 -4.52
CA CYS A 48 16.02 -10.20 -5.27
C CYS A 48 16.36 -10.46 -6.74
N ASP A 49 15.83 -11.55 -7.32
CA ASP A 49 15.91 -11.77 -8.76
C ASP A 49 14.86 -10.88 -9.45
N VAL A 50 15.28 -9.68 -9.84
CA VAL A 50 14.40 -8.64 -10.37
C VAL A 50 13.76 -9.07 -11.69
N VAL A 51 14.45 -9.86 -12.51
CA VAL A 51 13.89 -10.37 -13.78
C VAL A 51 12.69 -11.27 -13.49
N LYS A 52 12.84 -12.25 -12.60
CA LYS A 52 11.73 -13.13 -12.21
C LYS A 52 10.60 -12.39 -11.52
N LEU A 53 10.92 -11.35 -10.75
CA LEU A 53 9.91 -10.51 -10.12
C LEU A 53 9.09 -9.75 -11.17
N GLU A 54 9.73 -9.16 -12.17
CA GLU A 54 9.04 -8.45 -13.25
C GLU A 54 8.19 -9.39 -14.10
N GLU A 55 8.66 -10.61 -14.38
CA GLU A 55 7.86 -11.67 -15.02
C GLU A 55 6.61 -12.02 -14.19
N LEU A 56 6.75 -12.19 -12.88
CA LEU A 56 5.63 -12.46 -11.98
C LEU A 56 4.61 -11.31 -11.98
N ILE A 57 5.09 -10.06 -11.91
CA ILE A 57 4.24 -8.87 -11.94
C ILE A 57 3.47 -8.81 -13.26
N ALA A 58 4.13 -9.07 -14.40
CA ALA A 58 3.49 -9.07 -15.71
C ALA A 58 2.39 -10.14 -15.81
N ALA A 59 2.68 -11.36 -15.33
CA ALA A 59 1.70 -12.44 -15.30
C ALA A 59 0.48 -12.11 -14.43
N ARG A 60 0.69 -11.51 -13.26
CA ARG A 60 -0.42 -11.11 -12.36
C ARG A 60 -1.23 -9.94 -12.89
N LYS A 61 -0.58 -8.96 -13.53
CA LYS A 61 -1.29 -7.86 -14.24
C LYS A 61 -2.21 -8.44 -15.32
N HIS A 62 -1.67 -9.31 -16.17
CA HIS A 62 -2.44 -9.96 -17.22
C HIS A 62 -3.63 -10.75 -16.66
N ALA A 63 -3.43 -11.53 -15.59
CA ALA A 63 -4.50 -12.26 -14.93
C ALA A 63 -5.61 -11.32 -14.41
N SER A 64 -5.22 -10.22 -13.77
CA SER A 64 -6.14 -9.22 -13.23
C SER A 64 -6.95 -8.52 -14.32
N ASP A 65 -6.34 -8.24 -15.47
CA ASP A 65 -7.01 -7.62 -16.61
C ASP A 65 -8.03 -8.57 -17.27
N THR A 66 -7.71 -9.87 -17.33
CA THR A 66 -8.63 -10.89 -17.86
C THR A 66 -9.79 -11.24 -16.93
N ASP A 67 -9.62 -11.11 -15.60
CA ASP A 67 -10.62 -11.50 -14.60
C ASP A 67 -11.66 -10.42 -14.27
N GLN A 68 -11.59 -9.22 -14.89
CA GLN A 68 -12.59 -8.16 -14.71
C GLN A 68 -14.02 -8.57 -15.17
N SER A 69 -14.17 -9.70 -15.88
CA SER A 69 -15.45 -10.15 -16.44
C SER A 69 -16.24 -11.12 -15.55
N THR A 70 -15.69 -11.63 -14.45
CA THR A 70 -16.37 -12.64 -13.62
C THR A 70 -16.25 -12.31 -12.14
N LYS A 71 -17.40 -12.19 -11.46
CA LYS A 71 -17.55 -12.11 -10.01
C LYS A 71 -16.82 -13.30 -9.34
N GLY A 72 -15.50 -13.21 -9.14
CA GLY A 72 -14.71 -14.35 -8.68
C GLY A 72 -13.19 -14.16 -8.63
N GLY A 73 -12.63 -13.10 -9.24
CA GLY A 73 -11.20 -12.78 -9.09
C GLY A 73 -10.87 -12.43 -7.64
N LYS A 74 -10.09 -13.30 -6.97
CA LYS A 74 -9.69 -13.13 -5.55
C LYS A 74 -8.72 -11.97 -5.32
N ASP A 75 -8.07 -11.52 -6.38
CA ASP A 75 -6.93 -10.63 -6.33
C ASP A 75 -7.31 -9.25 -6.89
N GLY A 76 -6.92 -8.18 -6.19
CA GLY A 76 -7.13 -6.82 -6.67
C GLY A 76 -6.07 -6.36 -7.67
N PRO A 77 -6.18 -5.11 -8.14
CA PRO A 77 -5.31 -4.58 -9.19
C PRO A 77 -3.84 -4.61 -8.78
N VAL A 78 -2.95 -4.91 -9.73
CA VAL A 78 -1.50 -5.00 -9.49
C VAL A 78 -0.81 -3.68 -9.80
N SER A 79 -0.05 -3.17 -8.86
CA SER A 79 0.70 -1.90 -8.97
C SER A 79 2.15 -2.05 -8.52
N THR A 80 3.01 -1.15 -8.99
CA THR A 80 4.45 -1.24 -8.81
C THR A 80 5.06 0.09 -8.43
N LEU A 81 5.98 0.08 -7.46
CA LEU A 81 6.89 1.16 -7.15
C LEU A 81 8.33 0.66 -7.28
N ARG A 82 9.05 1.19 -8.26
CA ARG A 82 10.43 0.81 -8.56
C ARG A 82 11.39 1.92 -8.15
N PHE A 83 12.40 1.60 -7.35
CA PHE A 83 13.46 2.51 -6.92
C PHE A 83 14.75 2.21 -7.65
N GLU A 84 15.17 3.06 -8.61
CA GLU A 84 16.33 2.78 -9.47
C GLU A 84 17.69 2.81 -8.74
N ASP A 85 17.75 3.37 -7.53
CA ASP A 85 19.00 3.83 -6.91
C ASP A 85 19.23 3.33 -5.47
N THR A 86 18.64 2.17 -5.12
CA THR A 86 18.69 1.63 -3.75
C THR A 86 19.02 0.14 -3.69
N MET A 87 19.91 -0.27 -2.78
CA MET A 87 20.11 -1.69 -2.46
C MET A 87 18.91 -2.25 -1.65
N HIS A 88 18.91 -3.55 -1.34
CA HIS A 88 17.91 -4.20 -0.50
C HIS A 88 17.57 -3.35 0.73
N VAL A 89 16.27 -3.09 0.94
CA VAL A 89 15.68 -2.24 2.00
C VAL A 89 16.20 -0.80 2.13
N ALA A 90 17.17 -0.36 1.31
CA ALA A 90 17.77 0.96 1.44
C ALA A 90 16.79 2.09 1.07
N HIS A 91 15.77 1.82 0.24
CA HIS A 91 14.70 2.76 -0.07
C HIS A 91 13.86 3.16 1.14
N LEU A 92 13.77 2.33 2.19
CA LEU A 92 13.11 2.70 3.45
C LEU A 92 13.80 3.89 4.13
N ARG A 93 15.11 3.99 3.97
CA ARG A 93 15.93 5.06 4.55
C ARG A 93 16.12 6.23 3.61
N LYS A 94 16.35 5.95 2.32
CA LYS A 94 16.65 6.96 1.29
C LYS A 94 15.39 7.72 0.87
N HIS A 95 14.26 7.02 0.78
CA HIS A 95 12.99 7.52 0.25
C HIS A 95 11.81 7.20 1.19
N PRO A 96 11.88 7.54 2.49
CA PRO A 96 10.90 7.11 3.50
C PRO A 96 9.49 7.62 3.20
N ARG A 97 9.37 8.84 2.66
CA ARG A 97 8.07 9.42 2.29
C ARG A 97 7.44 8.70 1.10
N GLN A 98 8.20 8.52 0.02
CA GLN A 98 7.71 7.84 -1.17
C GLN A 98 7.27 6.40 -0.87
N TYR A 99 8.01 5.69 -0.01
CA TYR A 99 7.60 4.36 0.47
C TYR A 99 6.28 4.43 1.26
N ALA A 100 6.20 5.30 2.27
CA ALA A 100 5.02 5.41 3.12
C ALA A 100 3.78 5.85 2.35
N ASP A 101 3.91 6.78 1.41
CA ASP A 101 2.81 7.29 0.60
C ASP A 101 2.27 6.21 -0.34
N ALA A 102 3.13 5.39 -0.94
CA ALA A 102 2.70 4.27 -1.76
C ALA A 102 1.98 3.19 -0.94
N CYS A 103 2.49 2.90 0.26
CA CYS A 103 1.83 2.02 1.21
C CYS A 103 0.43 2.51 1.62
N ARG A 104 0.28 3.81 1.95
CA ARG A 104 -1.03 4.40 2.29
C ARG A 104 -2.00 4.33 1.12
N TRP A 105 -1.55 4.73 -0.07
CA TRP A 105 -2.33 4.66 -1.30
C TRP A 105 -2.86 3.25 -1.57
N ALA A 106 -2.00 2.22 -1.44
CA ALA A 106 -2.40 0.83 -1.64
C ALA A 106 -3.41 0.33 -0.60
N CYS A 107 -3.35 0.86 0.63
CA CYS A 107 -4.26 0.55 1.73
C CYS A 107 -5.55 1.38 1.73
N GLY A 108 -5.68 2.38 0.85
CA GLY A 108 -6.81 3.33 0.86
C GLY A 108 -6.84 4.23 2.10
N LEU A 109 -5.66 4.58 2.63
CA LEU A 109 -5.45 5.45 3.80
C LEU A 109 -5.08 6.88 3.40
#